data_AF-A0A974TJI3-F1
#
_entry.id   AF-A0A974TJI3-F1
#
_cell.length_a   1.000
_cell.length_b   1.000
_cell.length_c   1.000
_cell.angle_alpha   90.00
_cell.angle_beta   90.00
_cell.angle_gamma   90.00
#
_symmetry.space_group_name_H-M   'P 1'
#
loop_
_entity.id
_entity.type
_entity.pdbx_description
1 polymer ?
#
loop_
_entity_poly.entity_id
_entity_poly.type
_entity_poly.pdbx_seq_one_letter_code
_entity_poly.pdbx_strand_id
1 'polypeptide(L)'
;MAVKTLTLVSIALLVAGCQSVTKQINEAATTTGQTQAHFDFPDLPDACTAKVERVIPKVGEKVRWTQSRWEITADNRDQLAADCDAWGKQAKQKYGGAR
;
A
#
# COMPACT_ATOMS: atom_id res chain seq x y z
N MET A 1 -23.45 -51.37 -20.27
CA MET A 1 -22.34 -50.55 -19.72
C MET A 1 -22.36 -49.10 -20.21
N ALA A 2 -22.78 -48.81 -21.45
CA ALA A 2 -22.82 -47.45 -22.02
C ALA A 2 -23.73 -46.42 -21.30
N VAL A 3 -24.85 -46.85 -20.70
CA VAL A 3 -25.78 -45.96 -19.97
C VAL A 3 -25.18 -45.44 -18.65
N LYS A 4 -24.36 -46.26 -17.99
CA LYS A 4 -23.68 -45.90 -16.72
C LYS A 4 -22.56 -44.88 -16.94
N THR A 5 -21.87 -44.96 -18.07
CA THR A 5 -20.85 -43.97 -18.46
C THR A 5 -21.48 -42.65 -18.91
N LEU A 6 -22.63 -42.67 -19.58
CA LEU A 6 -23.33 -41.44 -19.97
C LEU A 6 -23.79 -40.61 -18.77
N THR A 7 -24.36 -41.25 -17.74
CA THR A 7 -24.82 -40.55 -16.52
C THR A 7 -23.69 -39.95 -15.71
N LEU A 8 -22.53 -40.61 -15.63
CA LEU A 8 -21.35 -40.08 -14.93
C LEU A 8 -20.77 -38.83 -15.62
N VAL A 9 -20.78 -38.78 -16.96
CA VAL A 9 -20.29 -37.63 -17.73
C VAL A 9 -21.19 -36.41 -17.52
N SER A 10 -22.51 -36.60 -17.53
CA SER A 10 -23.47 -35.50 -17.29
C SER A 10 -23.31 -34.87 -15.90
N ILE A 11 -23.09 -35.69 -14.87
CA ILE A 11 -22.89 -35.21 -13.50
C ILE A 11 -21.57 -34.44 -13.37
N ALA A 12 -20.49 -34.92 -14.01
CA ALA A 12 -19.20 -34.24 -13.98
C ALA A 12 -19.25 -32.83 -14.62
N LEU A 13 -19.98 -32.67 -15.73
CA LEU A 13 -20.18 -31.38 -16.40
C LEU A 13 -21.00 -30.39 -15.55
N LEU A 14 -22.02 -30.87 -14.83
CA LEU A 14 -22.83 -30.07 -13.91
C LEU A 14 -22.01 -29.55 -12.72
N VAL A 15 -21.16 -30.41 -12.13
CA VAL A 15 -20.30 -30.01 -11.00
C VAL A 15 -19.23 -29.00 -11.43
N ALA A 16 -18.64 -29.19 -12.62
CA ALA A 16 -17.66 -28.25 -13.17
C ALA A 16 -18.28 -26.86 -13.45
N GLY A 17 -19.53 -26.82 -13.94
CA GLY A 17 -20.27 -25.58 -14.18
C GLY A 17 -20.57 -24.80 -12.88
N CYS A 18 -20.95 -25.47 -11.80
CA CYS A 18 -21.17 -24.79 -10.51
C CYS A 18 -19.88 -24.18 -9.94
N GLN A 19 -18.73 -24.85 -10.10
CA GLN A 19 -17.44 -24.33 -9.62
C GLN A 19 -17.00 -23.09 -10.41
N SER A 20 -17.21 -23.07 -11.72
CA SER A 20 -16.85 -21.91 -12.56
C SER A 20 -17.72 -20.69 -12.27
N VAL A 21 -19.03 -20.88 -12.09
CA VAL A 21 -19.98 -19.80 -11.74
C VAL A 21 -19.64 -19.21 -10.37
N THR A 22 -19.36 -20.06 -9.37
CA THR A 22 -18.98 -19.60 -8.03
C THR A 22 -17.68 -18.78 -8.08
N LYS A 23 -16.70 -19.21 -8.89
CA LYS A 23 -15.45 -18.47 -9.10
C LYS A 23 -15.71 -17.08 -9.70
N GLN A 24 -16.52 -17.01 -10.76
CA GLN A 24 -16.88 -15.74 -11.41
C GLN A 24 -17.62 -14.79 -10.45
N ILE A 25 -18.57 -15.31 -9.66
CA ILE A 25 -19.29 -14.51 -8.66
C ILE A 25 -18.33 -13.96 -7.60
N ASN A 26 -17.40 -14.78 -7.11
CA ASN A 26 -16.41 -14.35 -6.12
C ASN A 26 -15.44 -13.30 -6.66
N GLU A 27 -14.98 -13.47 -7.91
CA GLU A 27 -14.16 -12.47 -8.61
C GLU A 27 -14.93 -11.17 -8.78
N ALA A 28 -16.16 -11.23 -9.29
CA ALA A 28 -17.02 -10.04 -9.46
C ALA A 28 -17.33 -9.34 -8.14
N ALA A 29 -17.61 -10.08 -7.07
CA ALA A 29 -17.83 -9.54 -5.73
C ALA A 29 -16.57 -8.87 -5.18
N THR A 30 -15.39 -9.48 -5.39
CA THR A 30 -14.10 -8.93 -4.97
C THR A 30 -13.81 -7.63 -5.71
N THR A 31 -13.95 -7.62 -7.04
CA THR A 31 -13.76 -6.42 -7.86
C THR A 31 -14.73 -5.32 -7.47
N THR A 32 -16.02 -5.63 -7.35
CA THR A 32 -17.05 -4.65 -6.95
C THR A 32 -16.74 -4.06 -5.57
N GLY A 33 -16.38 -4.91 -4.60
CA GLY A 33 -16.01 -4.47 -3.26
C GLY A 33 -14.78 -3.58 -3.26
N GLN A 34 -13.74 -3.91 -4.04
CA GLN A 34 -12.54 -3.09 -4.18
C GLN A 34 -12.83 -1.73 -4.85
N THR A 35 -13.67 -1.71 -5.89
CA THR A 35 -14.08 -0.47 -6.56
C THR A 35 -14.92 0.42 -5.65
N GLN A 36 -15.84 -0.16 -4.87
CA GLN A 36 -16.68 0.62 -3.94
C GLN A 36 -15.91 1.12 -2.71
N ALA A 37 -14.95 0.35 -2.22
CA ALA A 37 -14.08 0.74 -1.11
C ALA A 37 -12.92 1.66 -1.55
N HIS A 38 -12.85 2.01 -2.83
CA HIS A 38 -11.84 2.89 -3.37
C HIS A 38 -11.94 4.29 -2.74
N PHE A 39 -10.79 4.88 -2.45
CA PHE A 39 -10.70 6.21 -1.85
C PHE A 39 -9.51 6.93 -2.46
N ASP A 40 -9.75 8.14 -2.97
CA ASP A 40 -8.71 9.03 -3.48
C ASP A 40 -7.78 9.47 -2.35
N PHE A 41 -6.68 8.75 -2.18
CA PHE A 41 -5.69 9.07 -1.16
C PHE A 41 -4.95 10.37 -1.54
N PRO A 42 -5.10 11.45 -0.74
CA PRO A 42 -4.50 12.73 -1.06
C PRO A 42 -2.98 12.69 -0.92
N ASP A 43 -2.30 13.65 -1.53
CA ASP A 43 -0.88 13.87 -1.27
C ASP A 43 -0.65 14.26 0.19
N LEU A 44 0.44 13.76 0.76
CA LEU A 44 0.83 14.12 2.12
C LEU A 44 1.28 15.58 2.17
N PRO A 45 0.95 16.33 3.23
CA PRO A 45 1.42 17.70 3.38
C PRO A 45 2.93 17.75 3.57
N ASP A 46 3.57 18.81 3.08
CA ASP A 46 5.03 18.98 3.18
C ASP A 46 5.55 18.89 4.61
N ALA A 47 4.77 19.32 5.61
CA ALA A 47 5.14 19.20 7.02
C ALA A 47 5.47 17.75 7.45
N CYS A 48 4.87 16.75 6.80
CA CYS A 48 5.10 15.33 7.08
C CYS A 48 6.36 14.78 6.43
N THR A 49 6.85 15.38 5.34
CA THR A 49 7.91 14.79 4.49
C THR A 49 9.15 15.68 4.34
N ALA A 50 9.04 16.98 4.57
CA ALA A 50 10.12 17.95 4.41
C ALA A 50 11.22 17.71 5.44
N LYS A 51 12.50 17.60 5.06
CA LYS A 51 13.60 17.38 6.01
C LYS A 51 13.99 18.65 6.77
N VAL A 52 14.60 18.47 7.94
CA VAL A 52 15.09 19.58 8.78
C VAL A 52 16.36 20.15 8.18
N GLU A 53 16.39 21.47 8.05
CA GLU A 53 17.60 22.19 7.66
C GLU A 53 18.70 22.01 8.72
N ARG A 54 19.93 21.75 8.27
CA ARG A 54 21.09 21.65 9.15
C ARG A 54 21.70 23.03 9.38
N VAL A 55 21.91 23.38 10.64
CA VAL A 55 22.60 24.60 11.02
C VAL A 55 24.08 24.27 11.16
N ILE A 56 24.93 24.69 10.23
CA ILE A 56 26.37 24.42 10.31
C ILE A 56 27.07 25.57 11.07
N PRO A 57 27.67 25.33 12.25
CA PRO A 57 28.35 26.37 13.02
C PRO A 57 29.60 26.89 12.30
N LYS A 58 29.86 28.18 12.43
CA LYS A 58 31.09 28.80 11.92
C LYS A 58 32.27 28.49 12.83
N VAL A 59 33.48 28.52 12.26
CA VAL A 59 34.72 28.40 13.04
C VAL A 59 34.77 29.52 14.08
N GLY A 60 34.97 29.15 15.35
CA GLY A 60 34.99 30.08 16.48
C GLY A 60 33.69 30.16 17.29
N GLU A 61 32.60 29.56 16.82
CA GLU A 61 31.34 29.52 17.58
C GLU A 61 31.38 28.47 18.69
N LYS A 62 30.99 28.86 19.92
CA LYS A 62 30.98 27.98 21.11
C LYS A 62 30.12 26.73 20.92
N VAL A 63 29.01 26.87 20.17
CA VAL A 63 28.02 25.79 19.96
C VAL A 63 28.52 24.66 19.06
N ARG A 64 29.62 24.87 18.31
CA ARG A 64 30.23 23.85 17.44
C ARG A 64 30.52 22.54 18.18
N TRP A 65 30.89 22.62 19.45
CA TRP A 65 31.31 21.46 20.24
C TRP A 65 30.17 20.73 20.96
N THR A 66 28.98 21.33 21.03
CA THR A 66 27.81 20.76 21.74
C THR A 66 26.66 20.40 20.80
N GLN A 67 26.82 20.63 19.49
CA GLN A 67 25.75 20.49 18.50
C GLN A 67 25.35 19.03 18.19
N SER A 68 26.20 18.04 18.47
CA SER A 68 25.96 16.64 18.09
C SER A 68 24.60 16.08 18.57
N ARG A 69 24.06 16.58 19.68
CA ARG A 69 22.73 16.17 20.17
C ARG A 69 21.57 16.69 19.32
N TRP A 70 21.72 17.87 18.75
CA TRP A 70 20.73 18.43 17.81
C TRP A 70 20.75 17.68 16.48
N GLU A 71 21.94 17.32 15.99
CA GLU A 71 22.09 16.49 14.79
C GLU A 71 21.37 15.14 14.94
N ILE A 72 21.52 14.45 16.07
CA ILE A 72 20.78 13.20 16.33
C ILE A 72 19.25 13.41 16.27
N THR A 73 18.76 14.53 16.82
CA THR A 73 17.32 14.83 16.80
C THR A 73 16.84 15.13 15.38
N ALA A 74 17.65 15.86 14.63
CA ALA A 74 17.36 16.22 13.25
C ALA A 74 17.39 14.98 12.32
N ASP A 75 18.36 14.08 12.52
CA ASP A 75 18.47 12.80 11.82
C ASP A 75 17.26 11.92 12.10
N ASN A 76 16.87 11.76 13.37
CA ASN A 76 15.70 10.98 13.75
C ASN A 76 14.41 11.54 13.12
N ARG A 77 14.27 12.87 13.09
CA ARG A 77 13.09 13.50 12.48
C ARG A 77 13.10 13.38 10.96
N ASP A 78 14.27 13.40 10.33
CA ASP A 78 14.39 13.16 8.89
C ASP A 78 14.10 11.70 8.51
N GLN A 79 14.47 10.75 9.36
CA GLN A 79 14.09 9.35 9.18
C GLN A 79 12.57 9.19 9.27
N LEU A 80 11.92 9.78 10.27
CA LEU A 80 10.45 9.77 10.37
C LEU A 80 9.78 10.35 9.12
N ALA A 81 10.31 11.45 8.59
CA ALA A 81 9.78 12.04 7.36
C ALA A 81 9.98 11.15 6.13
N ALA A 82 11.11 10.46 6.02
CA ALA A 82 11.35 9.48 4.96
C ALA A 82 10.40 8.28 5.07
N ASP A 83 10.15 7.80 6.28
CA ASP A 83 9.21 6.70 6.55
C ASP A 83 7.77 7.12 6.20
N CYS A 84 7.38 8.34 6.56
CA CYS A 84 6.07 8.90 6.20
C CYS A 84 5.90 9.02 4.68
N ASP A 85 6.90 9.54 3.97
CA ASP A 85 6.88 9.63 2.50
C ASP A 85 6.78 8.24 1.84
N ALA A 86 7.56 7.27 2.32
CA ALA A 86 7.49 5.90 1.83
C ALA A 86 6.11 5.26 2.05
N TRP A 87 5.54 5.43 3.25
CA TRP A 87 4.20 4.95 3.56
C TRP A 87 3.14 5.64 2.69
N GLY A 88 3.20 6.97 2.54
CA GLY A 88 2.24 7.74 1.74
C GLY A 88 2.22 7.29 0.28
N LYS A 89 3.39 7.03 -0.31
CA LYS A 89 3.52 6.49 -1.68
C LYS A 89 2.89 5.11 -1.80
N GLN A 90 3.12 4.22 -0.83
CA GLN A 90 2.50 2.89 -0.81
C GLN A 90 0.98 2.97 -0.64
N ALA A 91 0.49 3.84 0.24
CA ALA A 91 -0.93 4.07 0.45
C ALA A 91 -1.58 4.61 -0.83
N LYS A 92 -0.95 5.56 -1.51
CA LYS A 92 -1.43 6.10 -2.78
C LYS A 92 -1.46 5.06 -3.89
N GLN A 93 -0.46 4.18 -3.98
CA GLN A 93 -0.48 3.06 -4.93
C GLN A 93 -1.59 2.05 -4.62
N LYS A 94 -1.80 1.73 -3.34
CA LYS A 94 -2.76 0.72 -2.90
C LYS A 94 -4.21 1.21 -3.00
N TYR A 95 -4.44 2.47 -2.66
CA TYR A 95 -5.78 3.02 -2.50
C TYR A 95 -6.14 4.05 -3.58
N GLY A 96 -5.17 4.77 -4.15
CA GLY A 96 -5.37 5.81 -5.17
C GLY A 96 -5.06 5.36 -6.61
N GLY A 97 -5.05 4.06 -6.90
CA GLY A 97 -4.89 3.54 -8.26
C GLY A 97 -6.04 3.96 -9.18
N ALA A 98 -5.75 4.21 -10.47
CA ALA A 98 -6.75 4.64 -11.46
C ALA A 98 -7.96 3.69 -11.52
N ARG A 99 -9.15 4.28 -11.70
CA ARG A 99 -10.40 3.56 -11.99
C ARG A 99 -10.24 2.57 -13.13
#